data_AF-A0AAV8PV23-F1
#
_entry.id   AF-A0AAV8PV23-F1
#
_cell.length_a   1.000
_cell.length_b   1.000
_cell.length_c   1.000
_cell.angle_alpha   90.00
_cell.angle_beta   90.00
_cell.angle_gamma   90.00
#
_symmetry.space_group_name_H-M   'P 1'
#
loop_
_entity.id
_entity.type
_entity.pdbx_description
1 polymer ?
#
loop_
_entity_poly.entity_id
_entity_poly.type
_entity_poly.pdbx_seq_one_letter_code
_entity_poly.pdbx_strand_id
1 'polypeptide(L)'
;MSRSSHQSPHAKLKTPPRPLFSCGIFRNCTQSALSPTTPPPSAATFLASASPPPPSSTPPPPSSSPPPPPLPQPSAAPDPPRSTEPERPHPSTSSSSSSSSSTSQSFTQWRFPLQHHHQQQPTPEPERGPQAFDPSHATSFNLAEAFRAAELQFASGASLPALRLLERSLAPDSSPTPIPCPPPVMAGVVTALREPASARPAAKVLLALLLPEHNRRAAVEAGAASAAMEAVAASGPAGATAERALAALELLCTVAEGAAGVRAHSAAAAVLAGAVEGMAGRGRECAIGVMAAIYGGAAVAGEAPPEVGRAVVAAMQGECSARGRRKGAQLLRALQESGRLDLPTDTAIGRP
;
A
#
# COMPACT_ATOMS: atom_id res chain seq x y z
N MET A 1 -17.32 -29.11 80.24
CA MET A 1 -17.93 -29.34 78.91
C MET A 1 -17.11 -28.57 77.89
N SER A 2 -16.17 -29.27 77.26
CA SER A 2 -15.29 -28.75 76.22
C SER A 2 -15.88 -29.11 74.86
N ARG A 3 -15.92 -28.16 73.91
CA ARG A 3 -15.91 -28.48 72.48
C ARG A 3 -15.01 -27.50 71.74
N SER A 4 -13.90 -28.05 71.29
CA SER A 4 -12.96 -27.52 70.30
C SER A 4 -13.65 -27.31 68.95
N SER A 5 -13.13 -26.36 68.18
CA SER A 5 -13.14 -26.47 66.72
C SER A 5 -11.85 -25.86 66.18
N HIS A 6 -11.15 -26.71 65.43
CA HIS A 6 -9.81 -26.54 64.89
C HIS A 6 -9.74 -25.43 63.83
N GLN A 7 -8.70 -24.60 63.93
CA GLN A 7 -8.27 -23.69 62.87
C GLN A 7 -6.97 -24.27 62.26
N SER A 8 -7.03 -24.66 60.98
CA SER A 8 -5.88 -25.07 60.17
C SER A 8 -5.35 -23.85 59.39
N PRO A 9 -4.03 -23.64 59.30
CA PRO A 9 -3.43 -22.49 58.64
C PRO A 9 -3.38 -22.65 57.11
N HIS A 10 -3.98 -21.72 56.37
CA HIS A 10 -3.79 -21.61 54.93
C HIS A 10 -2.41 -21.01 54.61
N ALA A 11 -1.65 -21.74 53.79
CA ALA A 11 -0.33 -21.36 53.29
C ALA A 11 -0.40 -20.12 52.39
N LYS A 12 0.46 -19.12 52.68
CA LYS A 12 0.67 -17.94 51.85
C LYS A 12 1.47 -18.33 50.60
N LEU A 13 0.78 -18.50 49.46
CA LEU A 13 1.43 -18.61 48.16
C LEU A 13 1.88 -17.22 47.69
N LYS A 14 3.21 -17.08 47.57
CA LYS A 14 3.92 -15.90 47.07
C LYS A 14 3.72 -15.82 45.56
N THR A 15 2.96 -14.83 45.10
CA THR A 15 2.67 -14.57 43.69
C THR A 15 3.96 -14.13 42.96
N PRO A 16 4.36 -14.77 41.85
CA PRO A 16 5.46 -14.29 41.02
C PRO A 16 5.05 -13.03 40.23
N PRO A 17 5.99 -12.14 39.89
CA PRO A 17 5.70 -10.87 39.21
C PRO A 17 5.14 -11.11 37.80
N ARG A 18 4.08 -10.37 37.46
CA ARG A 18 3.43 -10.38 36.13
C ARG A 18 4.41 -9.82 35.08
N PRO A 19 4.64 -10.51 33.95
CA PRO A 19 5.33 -9.89 32.82
C PRO A 19 4.42 -8.87 32.13
N LEU A 20 4.85 -7.61 32.13
CA LEU A 20 4.23 -6.51 31.40
C LEU A 20 4.64 -6.55 29.92
N PHE A 21 4.21 -7.54 29.15
CA PHE A 21 4.17 -7.44 27.68
C PHE A 21 3.04 -8.30 27.12
N SER A 22 1.90 -7.66 26.87
CA SER A 22 0.78 -8.24 26.12
C SER A 22 1.05 -8.03 24.63
N CYS A 23 1.29 -9.12 23.90
CA CYS A 23 1.37 -9.11 22.44
C CYS A 23 -0.07 -9.04 21.89
N GLY A 24 -0.52 -7.85 21.53
CA GLY A 24 -1.74 -7.70 20.73
C GLY A 24 -1.46 -8.18 19.31
N ILE A 25 -2.02 -9.34 18.95
CA ILE A 25 -2.89 -9.59 17.77
C ILE A 25 -2.85 -11.03 17.21
N PHE A 26 -2.05 -11.95 17.77
CA PHE A 26 -2.17 -13.39 17.42
C PHE A 26 -2.37 -14.24 18.68
N ARG A 27 -3.53 -14.90 18.74
CA ARG A 27 -3.88 -15.91 19.76
C ARG A 27 -2.99 -17.15 19.64
N ASN A 28 -2.55 -17.66 20.79
CA ASN A 28 -2.02 -19.00 21.10
C ASN A 28 -0.82 -19.56 20.30
N CYS A 29 0.38 -19.44 20.87
CA CYS A 29 1.42 -20.47 20.78
C CYS A 29 1.82 -20.91 22.19
N THR A 30 0.97 -21.72 22.84
CA THR A 30 1.42 -22.54 23.97
C THR A 30 1.61 -23.97 23.47
N GLN A 31 2.85 -24.35 23.20
CA GLN A 31 3.41 -25.63 23.66
C GLN A 31 4.94 -25.69 23.46
N SER A 32 5.59 -25.92 24.59
CA SER A 32 6.91 -26.51 24.87
C SER A 32 7.98 -26.57 23.79
N ALA A 33 9.09 -25.87 24.06
CA ALA A 33 10.40 -26.12 23.48
C ALA A 33 10.94 -27.48 23.96
N LEU A 34 11.18 -28.41 23.03
CA LEU A 34 12.08 -29.54 23.22
C LEU A 34 13.21 -29.42 22.20
N SER A 35 14.44 -29.32 22.71
CA SER A 35 15.67 -29.29 21.93
C SER A 35 15.83 -30.57 21.09
N PRO A 36 16.23 -30.48 19.82
CA PRO A 36 16.69 -31.67 19.10
C PRO A 36 18.14 -31.99 19.51
N THR A 37 18.34 -33.12 20.16
CA THR A 37 19.64 -33.77 20.39
C THR A 37 20.03 -34.53 19.11
N THR A 38 21.22 -34.24 18.58
CA THR A 38 21.83 -34.92 17.44
C THR A 38 22.37 -36.31 17.85
N PRO A 39 22.10 -37.41 17.10
CA PRO A 39 22.78 -38.69 17.29
C PRO A 39 24.10 -38.78 16.48
N PRO A 40 25.04 -39.66 16.85
CA PRO A 40 26.42 -39.68 16.33
C PRO A 40 26.57 -40.43 14.99
N PRO A 41 27.58 -40.11 14.16
CA PRO A 41 28.03 -40.97 13.07
C PRO A 41 29.14 -41.94 13.52
N SER A 42 28.93 -43.24 13.32
CA SER A 42 29.99 -44.24 13.42
C SER A 42 30.80 -44.33 12.11
N ALA A 43 32.10 -44.12 12.27
CA ALA A 43 33.25 -44.76 11.61
C ALA A 43 33.24 -44.97 10.08
N ALA A 44 34.03 -44.15 9.38
CA ALA A 44 35.02 -44.66 8.42
C ALA A 44 36.21 -43.69 8.30
N THR A 45 37.37 -44.22 8.63
CA THR A 45 38.76 -43.76 8.50
C THR A 45 39.05 -42.97 7.21
N PHE A 46 39.81 -41.86 7.28
CA PHE A 46 40.99 -41.56 6.43
C PHE A 46 41.64 -40.19 6.78
N LEU A 47 42.84 -40.28 7.35
CA LEU A 47 44.05 -39.44 7.27
C LEU A 47 44.00 -37.89 7.17
N ALA A 48 44.67 -37.28 8.16
CA ALA A 48 45.63 -36.15 8.08
C ALA A 48 45.15 -34.72 7.73
N SER A 49 45.21 -33.81 8.71
CA SER A 49 46.29 -32.82 8.87
C SER A 49 45.84 -31.67 9.78
N ALA A 50 46.67 -31.30 10.75
CA ALA A 50 46.37 -30.33 11.80
C ALA A 50 46.62 -28.88 11.33
N SER A 51 45.73 -27.96 11.68
CA SER A 51 46.00 -26.51 11.73
C SER A 51 45.11 -25.86 12.82
N PRO A 52 45.64 -24.90 13.59
CA PRO A 52 44.93 -24.34 14.75
C PRO A 52 43.89 -23.27 14.35
N PRO A 53 42.83 -23.05 15.16
CA PRO A 53 41.83 -22.02 14.91
C PRO A 53 42.30 -20.62 15.35
N PRO A 54 41.81 -19.53 14.72
CA PRO A 54 42.10 -18.16 15.13
C PRO A 54 41.34 -17.74 16.40
N PRO A 55 41.84 -16.76 17.19
CA PRO A 55 41.19 -16.32 18.42
C PRO A 55 39.92 -15.49 18.16
N SER A 56 38.93 -15.73 19.01
CA SER A 56 37.65 -15.05 19.12
C SER A 56 37.79 -13.55 19.43
N SER A 57 37.28 -12.70 18.54
CA SER A 57 37.17 -11.25 18.72
C SER A 57 35.99 -10.88 19.63
N THR A 58 36.29 -10.11 20.68
CA THR A 58 35.38 -9.48 21.64
C THR A 58 34.48 -8.42 20.98
N PRO A 59 33.24 -8.20 21.47
CA PRO A 59 32.36 -7.15 20.96
C PRO A 59 32.76 -5.77 21.52
N PRO A 60 32.60 -4.67 20.75
CA PRO A 60 32.88 -3.32 21.23
C PRO A 60 31.76 -2.80 22.18
N PRO A 61 32.08 -1.83 23.07
CA PRO A 61 31.10 -1.22 23.97
C PRO A 61 30.11 -0.28 23.24
N PRO A 62 28.93 -0.02 23.81
CA PRO A 62 27.94 0.86 23.19
C PRO A 62 28.38 2.32 23.26
N SER A 63 28.48 2.97 22.09
CA SER A 63 28.69 4.40 21.94
C SER A 63 27.42 5.17 22.34
N SER A 64 27.56 6.03 23.35
CA SER A 64 26.57 6.99 23.83
C SER A 64 26.24 8.05 22.75
N SER A 65 24.96 8.16 22.39
CA SER A 65 24.46 9.23 21.51
C SER A 65 24.39 10.58 22.23
N PRO A 66 24.75 11.70 21.59
CA PRO A 66 24.54 13.04 22.15
C PRO A 66 23.05 13.45 22.06
N PRO A 67 22.57 14.34 22.95
CA PRO A 67 21.19 14.82 22.92
C PRO A 67 20.91 15.72 21.70
N PRO A 68 19.64 15.79 21.24
CA PRO A 68 19.26 16.63 20.10
C PRO A 68 19.34 18.13 20.46
N PRO A 69 19.62 19.01 19.47
CA PRO A 69 19.62 20.45 19.67
C PRO A 69 18.19 21.00 19.87
N PRO A 70 18.04 22.15 20.56
CA PRO A 70 16.73 22.76 20.79
C PRO A 70 16.16 23.38 19.51
N LEU A 71 14.84 23.24 19.34
CA LEU A 71 14.04 23.80 18.25
C LEU A 71 14.08 25.35 18.27
N PRO A 72 14.21 26.02 17.11
CA PRO A 72 14.10 27.48 17.02
C PRO A 72 12.66 27.94 17.29
N GLN A 73 12.51 28.95 18.15
CA GLN A 73 11.25 29.70 18.32
C GLN A 73 10.96 30.56 17.07
N PRO A 74 9.70 30.71 16.64
CA PRO A 74 9.35 31.58 15.53
C PRO A 74 9.45 33.06 15.92
N SER A 75 10.44 33.75 15.35
CA SER A 75 10.52 35.22 15.40
C SER A 75 9.44 35.85 14.53
N ALA A 76 8.76 36.82 15.10
CA ALA A 76 7.77 37.68 14.45
C ALA A 76 8.37 38.40 13.23
N ALA A 77 7.65 38.38 12.12
CA ALA A 77 7.95 39.20 10.95
C ALA A 77 7.41 40.63 11.13
N PRO A 78 8.15 41.68 10.73
CA PRO A 78 7.64 43.05 10.66
C PRO A 78 6.97 43.34 9.31
N ASP A 79 5.90 44.14 9.34
CA ASP A 79 5.14 44.64 8.19
C ASP A 79 5.98 45.52 7.24
N PRO A 80 5.73 45.51 5.92
CA PRO A 80 6.26 46.51 4.99
C PRO A 80 5.35 47.75 4.85
N PRO A 81 5.93 48.95 4.57
CA PRO A 81 5.19 50.21 4.51
C PRO A 81 4.55 50.49 3.13
N ARG A 82 3.44 51.26 3.16
CA ARG A 82 2.72 51.83 2.00
C ARG A 82 3.39 53.12 1.49
N SER A 83 3.33 53.36 0.17
CA SER A 83 3.43 54.69 -0.46
C SER A 83 2.69 54.64 -1.81
N THR A 84 1.53 55.32 -1.94
CA THR A 84 1.26 56.64 -2.57
C THR A 84 0.85 56.56 -4.06
N GLU A 85 -0.44 56.83 -4.31
CA GLU A 85 -1.10 57.25 -5.58
C GLU A 85 -0.74 58.73 -5.91
N PRO A 86 -1.00 59.28 -7.13
CA PRO A 86 -2.35 59.71 -7.63
C PRO A 86 -2.52 59.41 -9.16
N GLU A 87 -3.63 59.55 -9.90
CA GLU A 87 -4.70 60.55 -9.93
C GLU A 87 -5.91 60.07 -10.80
N ARG A 88 -7.08 60.70 -10.56
CA ARG A 88 -8.50 60.52 -10.99
C ARG A 88 -8.84 61.12 -12.38
N PRO A 89 -10.10 61.13 -12.93
CA PRO A 89 -11.44 61.15 -12.28
C PRO A 89 -12.68 60.44 -12.92
N HIS A 90 -13.55 59.84 -12.05
CA HIS A 90 -15.02 60.04 -11.79
C HIS A 90 -16.10 60.18 -12.91
N PRO A 91 -17.43 60.08 -12.59
CA PRO A 91 -18.14 59.41 -11.48
C PRO A 91 -19.43 58.66 -11.91
N SER A 92 -20.00 57.83 -11.02
CA SER A 92 -21.45 57.77 -10.78
C SER A 92 -21.74 57.15 -9.42
N THR A 93 -22.51 57.90 -8.64
CA THR A 93 -22.90 57.78 -7.24
C THR A 93 -23.98 56.72 -6.99
N SER A 94 -23.88 55.99 -5.86
CA SER A 94 -24.83 56.08 -4.72
C SER A 94 -24.49 55.09 -3.59
N SER A 95 -23.99 55.66 -2.49
CA SER A 95 -24.21 55.41 -1.04
C SER A 95 -24.78 54.05 -0.59
N SER A 96 -24.03 53.21 0.14
CA SER A 96 -23.65 53.29 1.58
C SER A 96 -24.73 52.82 2.57
N SER A 97 -24.44 51.72 3.28
CA SER A 97 -24.38 51.72 4.76
C SER A 97 -23.72 50.45 5.30
N SER A 98 -22.72 50.69 6.16
CA SER A 98 -21.89 49.74 6.90
C SER A 98 -22.63 49.11 8.09
N SER A 99 -22.19 47.93 8.53
CA SER A 99 -21.72 47.71 9.91
C SER A 99 -21.05 46.35 10.09
N SER A 100 -19.89 46.39 10.74
CA SER A 100 -19.04 45.27 11.15
C SER A 100 -19.65 44.48 12.32
N SER A 101 -19.32 43.19 12.44
CA SER A 101 -19.04 42.56 13.73
C SER A 101 -18.28 41.24 13.55
N SER A 102 -17.13 41.19 14.20
CA SER A 102 -16.27 40.04 14.38
C SER A 102 -16.73 39.27 15.62
N THR A 103 -16.97 37.96 15.53
CA THR A 103 -16.73 37.01 16.63
C THR A 103 -16.56 35.60 16.07
N SER A 104 -15.35 35.06 16.25
CA SER A 104 -15.04 33.64 16.15
C SER A 104 -15.79 32.88 17.24
N GLN A 105 -16.54 31.83 16.86
CA GLN A 105 -16.73 30.66 17.72
C GLN A 105 -16.72 29.39 16.87
N SER A 106 -15.66 28.62 17.04
CA SER A 106 -15.60 27.21 16.70
C SER A 106 -15.69 26.43 18.00
N PHE A 107 -16.79 25.74 18.27
CA PHE A 107 -16.77 24.55 19.11
C PHE A 107 -17.90 23.60 18.70
N THR A 108 -17.53 22.36 18.44
CA THR A 108 -18.31 21.24 17.95
C THR A 108 -19.58 20.97 18.77
N GLN A 109 -20.73 20.93 18.09
CA GLN A 109 -21.87 20.12 18.53
C GLN A 109 -22.43 19.37 17.32
N TRP A 110 -21.93 18.16 17.11
CA TRP A 110 -22.59 17.19 16.24
C TRP A 110 -23.86 16.72 16.96
N ARG A 111 -25.02 17.24 16.56
CA ARG A 111 -26.32 16.70 16.95
C ARG A 111 -26.74 15.67 15.91
N PHE A 112 -26.79 14.41 16.31
CA PHE A 112 -27.41 13.35 15.54
C PHE A 112 -28.92 13.31 15.85
N PRO A 113 -29.81 13.22 14.84
CA PRO A 113 -31.21 12.95 15.09
C PRO A 113 -31.38 11.51 15.59
N LEU A 114 -31.68 11.34 16.89
CA LEU A 114 -32.20 10.09 17.44
C LEU A 114 -33.71 10.06 17.16
N GLN A 115 -34.14 9.24 16.20
CA GLN A 115 -35.54 8.89 16.06
C GLN A 115 -35.92 7.88 17.14
N HIS A 116 -36.56 8.35 18.21
CA HIS A 116 -37.30 7.48 19.11
C HIS A 116 -38.63 7.11 18.45
N HIS A 117 -38.81 5.83 18.08
CA HIS A 117 -40.14 5.25 17.92
C HIS A 117 -40.38 4.31 19.10
N HIS A 118 -41.34 4.69 19.94
CA HIS A 118 -41.86 3.84 20.99
C HIS A 118 -43.26 3.35 20.57
N GLN A 119 -43.40 2.02 20.57
CA GLN A 119 -44.56 1.28 21.07
C GLN A 119 -45.90 1.37 20.33
N GLN A 120 -46.33 0.27 19.69
CA GLN A 120 -47.16 -0.77 20.34
C GLN A 120 -47.51 -1.92 19.39
N GLN A 121 -47.42 -3.15 19.91
CA GLN A 121 -47.87 -4.42 19.32
C GLN A 121 -49.30 -4.72 19.81
N PRO A 122 -50.10 -5.55 19.11
CA PRO A 122 -50.20 -6.96 19.54
C PRO A 122 -50.29 -7.99 18.38
N THR A 123 -49.68 -9.15 18.59
CA THR A 123 -49.79 -10.42 17.81
C THR A 123 -51.16 -11.09 18.08
N PRO A 124 -51.70 -11.99 17.23
CA PRO A 124 -51.12 -13.34 17.01
C PRO A 124 -51.28 -13.95 15.60
N GLU A 125 -50.30 -14.76 15.15
CA GLU A 125 -50.45 -16.15 14.64
C GLU A 125 -49.17 -16.66 13.94
N PRO A 126 -48.89 -17.98 13.95
CA PRO A 126 -47.58 -18.51 13.63
C PRO A 126 -47.52 -19.02 12.18
N GLU A 127 -47.23 -18.13 11.23
CA GLU A 127 -46.93 -18.55 9.86
C GLU A 127 -45.44 -18.36 9.55
N ARG A 128 -44.77 -19.52 9.46
CA ARG A 128 -43.60 -19.84 8.63
C ARG A 128 -42.52 -18.74 8.61
N GLY A 129 -41.57 -18.86 9.54
CA GLY A 129 -40.47 -17.91 9.71
C GLY A 129 -39.74 -17.59 8.39
N PRO A 130 -39.42 -16.32 8.11
CA PRO A 130 -38.59 -15.98 6.97
C PRO A 130 -37.23 -16.62 7.21
N GLN A 131 -36.77 -17.43 6.25
CA GLN A 131 -35.36 -17.81 6.22
C GLN A 131 -34.54 -16.54 6.32
N ALA A 132 -33.68 -16.48 7.34
CA ALA A 132 -32.73 -15.39 7.49
C ALA A 132 -31.88 -15.40 6.21
N PHE A 133 -32.16 -14.45 5.31
CA PHE A 133 -31.32 -14.24 4.14
C PHE A 133 -29.93 -13.93 4.66
N ASP A 134 -29.01 -14.85 4.40
CA ASP A 134 -27.61 -14.65 4.74
C ASP A 134 -27.10 -13.45 3.92
N PRO A 135 -26.66 -12.35 4.57
CA PRO A 135 -26.22 -11.14 3.88
C PRO A 135 -25.01 -11.40 2.95
N SER A 136 -24.29 -12.51 3.15
CA SER A 136 -23.21 -12.95 2.26
C SER A 136 -23.72 -13.37 0.86
N HIS A 137 -24.89 -14.00 0.78
CA HIS A 137 -25.52 -14.36 -0.48
C HIS A 137 -26.09 -13.14 -1.20
N ALA A 138 -26.70 -12.20 -0.48
CA ALA A 138 -27.25 -10.96 -1.06
C ALA A 138 -26.15 -10.07 -1.69
N THR A 139 -24.97 -10.00 -1.07
CA THR A 139 -23.82 -9.25 -1.62
C THR A 139 -23.19 -9.95 -2.83
N SER A 140 -23.07 -11.28 -2.80
CA SER A 140 -22.59 -12.09 -3.93
C SER A 140 -23.50 -11.98 -5.16
N PHE A 141 -24.82 -12.01 -4.96
CA PHE A 141 -25.81 -11.89 -6.01
C PHE A 141 -25.74 -10.51 -6.70
N ASN A 142 -25.51 -9.45 -5.91
CA ASN A 142 -25.33 -8.10 -6.41
C ASN A 142 -24.10 -7.96 -7.32
N LEU A 143 -22.96 -8.57 -6.95
CA LEU A 143 -21.75 -8.48 -7.77
C LEU A 143 -21.86 -9.25 -9.10
N ALA A 144 -22.45 -10.45 -9.08
CA ALA A 144 -22.69 -11.22 -10.32
C ALA A 144 -23.64 -10.49 -11.28
N GLU A 145 -24.68 -9.84 -10.76
CA GLU A 145 -25.57 -8.99 -11.55
C GLU A 145 -24.86 -7.74 -12.07
N ALA A 146 -24.04 -7.10 -11.24
CA ALA A 146 -23.23 -5.95 -11.64
C ALA A 146 -22.27 -6.30 -12.78
N PHE A 147 -21.66 -7.49 -12.75
CA PHE A 147 -20.84 -7.96 -13.87
C PHE A 147 -21.64 -8.17 -15.15
N ARG A 148 -22.81 -8.83 -15.08
CA ARG A 148 -23.67 -8.99 -16.27
C ARG A 148 -24.12 -7.65 -16.86
N ALA A 149 -24.52 -6.71 -16.01
CA ALA A 149 -24.94 -5.38 -16.45
C ALA A 149 -23.76 -4.56 -17.00
N ALA A 150 -22.57 -4.67 -16.40
CA ALA A 150 -21.36 -4.01 -16.91
C ALA A 150 -20.93 -4.58 -18.27
N GLU A 151 -21.03 -5.90 -18.46
CA GLU A 151 -20.75 -6.56 -19.74
C GLU A 151 -21.64 -6.01 -20.86
N LEU A 152 -22.95 -5.92 -20.64
CA LEU A 152 -23.88 -5.34 -21.61
C LEU A 152 -23.53 -3.87 -21.94
N GLN A 153 -23.14 -3.10 -20.93
CA GLN A 153 -22.76 -1.70 -21.12
C GLN A 153 -21.43 -1.54 -21.86
N PHE A 154 -20.44 -2.38 -21.59
CA PHE A 154 -19.20 -2.40 -22.37
C PHE A 154 -19.46 -2.81 -23.82
N ALA A 155 -20.31 -3.82 -24.05
CA ALA A 155 -20.70 -4.26 -25.38
C ALA A 155 -21.43 -3.15 -26.18
N SER A 156 -22.17 -2.27 -25.50
CA SER A 156 -22.83 -1.11 -26.12
C SER A 156 -21.93 0.14 -26.22
N GLY A 157 -20.65 0.07 -25.85
CA GLY A 157 -19.72 1.20 -25.84
C GLY A 157 -19.92 2.19 -24.67
N ALA A 158 -20.80 1.89 -23.72
CA ALA A 158 -21.12 2.71 -22.56
C ALA A 158 -20.14 2.46 -21.39
N SER A 159 -18.85 2.72 -21.61
CA SER A 159 -17.78 2.42 -20.64
C SER A 159 -17.93 3.14 -19.30
N LEU A 160 -18.30 4.43 -19.30
CA LEU A 160 -18.43 5.22 -18.07
C LEU A 160 -19.56 4.73 -17.14
N PRO A 161 -20.79 4.47 -17.64
CA PRO A 161 -21.81 3.78 -16.85
C PRO A 161 -21.33 2.44 -16.28
N ALA A 162 -20.66 1.62 -17.08
CA ALA A 162 -20.19 0.29 -16.67
C ALA A 162 -19.20 0.40 -15.52
N LEU A 163 -18.21 1.29 -15.66
CA LEU A 163 -17.21 1.54 -14.64
C LEU A 163 -17.81 2.08 -13.35
N ARG A 164 -18.76 3.02 -13.43
CA ARG A 164 -19.44 3.55 -12.23
C ARG A 164 -20.25 2.48 -11.48
N LEU A 165 -20.88 1.57 -12.22
CA LEU A 165 -21.56 0.42 -11.63
C LEU A 165 -20.57 -0.47 -10.90
N LEU A 166 -19.47 -0.85 -11.56
CA LEU A 166 -18.42 -1.69 -10.97
C LEU A 166 -17.76 -1.04 -9.75
N GLU A 167 -17.48 0.27 -9.79
CA GLU A 167 -16.90 0.99 -8.65
C GLU A 167 -17.77 0.94 -7.39
N ARG A 168 -19.09 0.89 -7.56
CA ARG A 168 -20.04 0.80 -6.44
C ARG A 168 -20.18 -0.63 -5.92
N SER A 169 -20.04 -1.63 -6.79
CA SER A 169 -20.24 -3.04 -6.47
C SER A 169 -18.99 -3.73 -5.95
N LEU A 170 -17.79 -3.28 -6.35
CA LEU A 170 -16.50 -3.78 -5.88
C LEU A 170 -16.13 -3.16 -4.52
N ALA A 171 -16.85 -3.54 -3.47
CA ALA A 171 -16.51 -3.15 -2.10
C ALA A 171 -15.37 -4.04 -1.54
N PRO A 172 -14.40 -3.48 -0.78
CA PRO A 172 -13.25 -4.22 -0.24
C PRO A 172 -13.60 -5.44 0.64
N ASP A 173 -14.83 -5.51 1.16
CA ASP A 173 -15.25 -6.51 2.15
C ASP A 173 -16.52 -7.27 1.69
N SER A 174 -16.54 -7.76 0.45
CA SER A 174 -17.71 -8.46 -0.09
C SER A 174 -17.47 -9.94 -0.35
N SER A 175 -18.34 -10.75 0.26
CA SER A 175 -18.56 -12.19 0.09
C SER A 175 -17.42 -13.15 0.49
N PRO A 176 -17.70 -14.24 1.25
CA PRO A 176 -16.74 -15.30 1.52
C PRO A 176 -16.45 -16.17 0.28
N THR A 177 -17.28 -16.10 -0.75
CA THR A 177 -17.12 -16.86 -2.00
C THR A 177 -16.56 -15.97 -3.10
N PRO A 178 -15.36 -16.26 -3.63
CA PRO A 178 -14.79 -15.49 -4.72
C PRO A 178 -15.64 -15.61 -5.98
N ILE A 179 -16.12 -14.48 -6.52
CA ILE A 179 -16.77 -14.42 -7.83
C ILE A 179 -15.70 -13.99 -8.84
N PRO A 180 -15.29 -14.86 -9.79
CA PRO A 180 -14.32 -14.50 -10.81
C PRO A 180 -14.85 -13.37 -11.69
N CYS A 181 -13.98 -12.42 -12.06
CA CYS A 181 -14.32 -11.40 -13.04
C CYS A 181 -14.56 -12.05 -14.42
N PRO A 182 -15.73 -11.86 -15.06
CA PRO A 182 -15.96 -12.38 -16.41
C PRO A 182 -14.97 -11.79 -17.42
N PRO A 183 -14.43 -12.59 -18.37
CA PRO A 183 -13.46 -12.09 -19.36
C PRO A 183 -13.94 -10.87 -20.17
N PRO A 184 -15.21 -10.77 -20.60
CA PRO A 184 -15.70 -9.58 -21.31
C PRO A 184 -15.68 -8.31 -20.45
N VAL A 185 -15.95 -8.43 -19.14
CA VAL A 185 -15.88 -7.32 -18.20
C VAL A 185 -14.43 -6.87 -18.02
N MET A 186 -13.50 -7.82 -17.81
CA MET A 186 -12.08 -7.50 -17.70
C MET A 186 -11.56 -6.82 -18.97
N ALA A 187 -11.88 -7.35 -20.15
CA ALA A 187 -11.52 -6.76 -21.43
C ALA A 187 -12.09 -5.34 -21.59
N GLY A 188 -13.37 -5.14 -21.24
CA GLY A 188 -14.00 -3.81 -21.26
C GLY A 188 -13.32 -2.79 -20.35
N VAL A 189 -12.90 -3.19 -19.14
CA VAL A 189 -12.12 -2.34 -18.23
C VAL A 189 -10.75 -2.00 -18.82
N VAL A 190 -10.05 -2.98 -19.41
CA VAL A 190 -8.74 -2.77 -20.04
C VAL A 190 -8.83 -1.84 -21.25
N THR A 191 -9.84 -2.00 -22.11
CA THR A 191 -10.10 -1.09 -23.22
C THR A 191 -10.40 0.31 -22.69
N ALA A 192 -11.26 0.45 -21.69
CA ALA A 192 -11.61 1.74 -21.11
C ALA A 192 -10.43 2.44 -20.41
N LEU A 193 -9.39 1.70 -19.99
CA LEU A 193 -8.18 2.26 -19.41
C LEU A 193 -7.32 3.02 -20.43
N ARG A 194 -7.37 2.61 -21.70
CA ARG A 194 -6.63 3.27 -22.81
C ARG A 194 -7.28 4.59 -23.24
N GLU A 195 -8.58 4.73 -22.99
CA GLU A 195 -9.35 5.91 -23.35
C GLU A 195 -9.20 7.02 -22.30
N PRO A 196 -8.74 8.24 -22.66
CA PRO A 196 -8.51 9.32 -21.69
C PRO A 196 -9.73 9.68 -20.85
N ALA A 197 -10.92 9.62 -21.44
CA ALA A 197 -12.18 9.96 -20.77
C ALA A 197 -12.57 8.96 -19.65
N SER A 198 -12.13 7.71 -19.75
CA SER A 198 -12.46 6.64 -18.81
C SER A 198 -11.25 6.09 -18.05
N ALA A 199 -10.03 6.51 -18.36
CA ALA A 199 -8.80 6.00 -17.76
C ALA A 199 -8.79 6.08 -16.23
N ARG A 200 -9.26 7.19 -15.65
CA ARG A 200 -9.30 7.40 -14.20
C ARG A 200 -10.22 6.39 -13.48
N PRO A 201 -11.51 6.26 -13.83
CA PRO A 201 -12.38 5.25 -13.22
C PRO A 201 -11.95 3.82 -13.59
N ALA A 202 -11.45 3.58 -14.81
CA ALA A 202 -10.94 2.28 -15.22
C ALA A 202 -9.75 1.82 -14.37
N ALA A 203 -8.79 2.70 -14.09
CA ALA A 203 -7.64 2.37 -13.23
C ALA A 203 -8.07 2.01 -11.80
N LYS A 204 -9.14 2.65 -11.29
CA LYS A 204 -9.71 2.32 -9.98
C LYS A 204 -10.39 0.95 -9.99
N VAL A 205 -11.23 0.67 -10.98
CA VAL A 205 -11.90 -0.63 -11.13
C VAL A 205 -10.87 -1.75 -11.33
N LEU A 206 -9.88 -1.55 -12.20
CA LEU A 206 -8.81 -2.52 -12.44
C LEU A 206 -8.04 -2.84 -11.15
N LEU A 207 -7.64 -1.82 -10.39
CA LEU A 207 -6.95 -2.04 -9.11
C LEU A 207 -7.81 -2.87 -8.15
N ALA A 208 -9.12 -2.57 -8.04
CA ALA A 208 -10.03 -3.34 -7.18
C ALA A 208 -10.18 -4.79 -7.65
N LEU A 209 -10.29 -5.03 -8.96
CA LEU A 209 -10.38 -6.37 -9.54
C LEU A 209 -9.10 -7.19 -9.33
N LEU A 210 -7.94 -6.56 -9.16
CA LEU A 210 -6.65 -7.23 -8.97
C LEU A 210 -6.30 -7.51 -7.50
N LEU A 211 -7.05 -6.96 -6.55
CA LEU A 211 -6.87 -7.26 -5.12
C LEU A 211 -7.02 -8.77 -4.86
N PRO A 212 -8.08 -9.45 -5.36
CA PRO A 212 -8.13 -10.90 -5.37
C PRO A 212 -7.13 -11.49 -6.37
N GLU A 213 -6.26 -12.38 -5.90
CA GLU A 213 -5.18 -12.96 -6.71
C GLU A 213 -5.66 -13.74 -7.94
N HIS A 214 -6.80 -14.43 -7.83
CA HIS A 214 -7.34 -15.28 -8.90
C HIS A 214 -7.69 -14.51 -10.18
N ASN A 215 -7.93 -13.20 -10.11
CA ASN A 215 -8.22 -12.37 -11.29
C ASN A 215 -6.96 -11.93 -12.05
N ARG A 216 -5.76 -12.05 -11.45
CA ARG A 216 -4.54 -11.44 -12.02
C ARG A 216 -4.13 -12.08 -13.34
N ARG A 217 -4.20 -13.41 -13.47
CA ARG A 217 -3.86 -14.11 -14.73
C ARG A 217 -4.82 -13.73 -15.87
N ALA A 218 -6.13 -13.70 -15.60
CA ALA A 218 -7.13 -13.26 -16.57
C ALA A 218 -6.93 -11.79 -17.00
N ALA A 219 -6.52 -10.91 -16.08
CA ALA A 219 -6.19 -9.53 -16.42
C ALA A 219 -4.93 -9.43 -17.31
N VAL A 220 -3.91 -10.25 -17.06
CA VAL A 220 -2.72 -10.32 -17.93
C VAL A 220 -3.11 -10.78 -19.33
N GLU A 221 -3.91 -11.83 -19.46
CA GLU A 221 -4.43 -12.34 -20.75
C GLU A 221 -5.25 -11.29 -21.50
N ALA A 222 -6.02 -10.46 -20.78
CA ALA A 222 -6.75 -9.33 -21.35
C ALA A 222 -5.86 -8.14 -21.77
N GLY A 223 -4.54 -8.20 -21.53
CA GLY A 223 -3.60 -7.14 -21.92
C GLY A 223 -3.50 -5.98 -20.92
N ALA A 224 -3.89 -6.19 -19.65
CA ALA A 224 -3.90 -5.13 -18.64
C ALA A 224 -2.52 -4.49 -18.39
N ALA A 225 -1.43 -5.25 -18.54
CA ALA A 225 -0.07 -4.74 -18.32
C ALA A 225 0.30 -3.61 -19.31
N SER A 226 0.06 -3.80 -20.62
CA SER A 226 0.31 -2.77 -21.63
C SER A 226 -0.62 -1.57 -21.44
N ALA A 227 -1.91 -1.81 -21.22
CA ALA A 227 -2.88 -0.72 -21.02
C ALA A 227 -2.55 0.14 -19.78
N ALA A 228 -2.12 -0.48 -18.69
CA ALA A 228 -1.72 0.26 -17.50
C ALA A 228 -0.41 1.03 -17.70
N MET A 229 0.56 0.50 -18.45
CA MET A 229 1.78 1.24 -18.82
C MET A 229 1.47 2.47 -19.67
N GLU A 230 0.59 2.34 -20.66
CA GLU A 230 0.11 3.46 -21.48
C GLU A 230 -0.64 4.50 -20.62
N ALA A 231 -1.47 4.05 -19.68
CA ALA A 231 -2.17 4.95 -18.77
C ALA A 231 -1.21 5.71 -17.84
N VAL A 232 -0.13 5.09 -17.36
CA VAL A 232 0.92 5.79 -16.59
C VAL A 232 1.62 6.82 -17.46
N ALA A 233 2.01 6.44 -18.69
CA ALA A 233 2.67 7.34 -19.63
C ALA A 233 1.80 8.57 -19.98
N ALA A 234 0.50 8.35 -20.20
CA ALA A 234 -0.45 9.41 -20.57
C ALA A 234 -0.85 10.30 -19.38
N SER A 235 -0.87 9.78 -18.16
CA SER A 235 -1.35 10.51 -16.97
C SER A 235 -0.32 11.48 -16.38
N GLY A 236 0.94 11.39 -16.80
CA GLY A 236 2.05 12.14 -16.22
C GLY A 236 2.39 11.74 -14.77
N PRO A 237 3.50 12.27 -14.22
CA PRO A 237 4.14 11.72 -13.02
C PRO A 237 3.51 12.13 -11.68
N ALA A 238 2.27 12.62 -11.63
CA ALA A 238 1.60 13.02 -10.38
C ALA A 238 0.09 12.73 -10.35
N GLY A 239 -0.44 12.02 -11.37
CA GLY A 239 -1.87 11.75 -11.49
C GLY A 239 -2.33 10.60 -10.59
N ALA A 240 -3.49 10.74 -9.95
CA ALA A 240 -4.12 9.63 -9.21
C ALA A 240 -4.44 8.42 -10.12
N THR A 241 -4.55 8.63 -11.43
CA THR A 241 -4.65 7.55 -12.43
C THR A 241 -3.34 6.78 -12.52
N ALA A 242 -2.20 7.47 -12.65
CA ALA A 242 -0.88 6.84 -12.67
C ALA A 242 -0.61 6.06 -11.38
N GLU A 243 -0.97 6.61 -10.20
CA GLU A 243 -0.77 5.91 -8.92
C GLU A 243 -1.51 4.57 -8.88
N ARG A 244 -2.78 4.58 -9.30
CA ARG A 244 -3.60 3.35 -9.33
C ARG A 244 -3.13 2.37 -10.40
N ALA A 245 -2.72 2.86 -11.58
CA ALA A 245 -2.17 2.03 -12.63
C ALA A 245 -0.84 1.38 -12.20
N LEU A 246 0.03 2.09 -11.48
CA LEU A 246 1.27 1.53 -10.91
C LEU A 246 0.99 0.49 -9.83
N ALA A 247 0.00 0.72 -8.96
CA ALA A 247 -0.43 -0.27 -7.98
C ALA A 247 -1.00 -1.53 -8.67
N ALA A 248 -1.78 -1.36 -9.75
CA ALA A 248 -2.26 -2.47 -10.56
C ALA A 248 -1.10 -3.22 -11.25
N LEU A 249 -0.13 -2.50 -11.82
CA LEU A 249 1.08 -3.10 -12.40
C LEU A 249 1.89 -3.89 -11.38
N GLU A 250 2.05 -3.39 -10.14
CA GLU A 250 2.74 -4.13 -9.07
C GLU A 250 2.05 -5.48 -8.80
N LEU A 251 0.70 -5.50 -8.76
CA LEU A 251 -0.06 -6.73 -8.59
C LEU A 251 0.05 -7.65 -9.81
N LEU A 252 -0.05 -7.12 -11.03
CA LEU A 252 0.12 -7.89 -12.26
C LEU A 252 1.51 -8.53 -12.36
N CYS A 253 2.55 -7.83 -11.89
CA CYS A 253 3.92 -8.34 -11.87
C CYS A 253 4.15 -9.50 -10.89
N THR A 254 3.17 -9.85 -10.04
CA THR A 254 3.21 -11.10 -9.27
C THR A 254 3.00 -12.34 -10.14
N VAL A 255 2.44 -12.15 -11.35
CA VAL A 255 2.33 -13.16 -12.41
C VAL A 255 3.51 -12.97 -13.37
N ALA A 256 4.24 -14.05 -13.68
CA ALA A 256 5.46 -13.99 -14.50
C ALA A 256 5.18 -13.39 -15.89
N GLU A 257 4.06 -13.78 -16.50
CA GLU A 257 3.57 -13.28 -17.77
C GLU A 257 3.22 -11.78 -17.69
N GLY A 258 2.74 -11.30 -16.54
CA GLY A 258 2.49 -9.88 -16.30
C GLY A 258 3.78 -9.06 -16.28
N ALA A 259 4.80 -9.54 -15.57
CA ALA A 259 6.13 -8.90 -15.56
C ALA A 259 6.79 -8.93 -16.94
N ALA A 260 6.63 -10.03 -17.69
CA ALA A 260 7.09 -10.12 -19.08
C ALA A 260 6.38 -9.09 -19.99
N GLY A 261 5.07 -8.93 -19.84
CA GLY A 261 4.28 -7.93 -20.57
C GLY A 261 4.74 -6.49 -20.31
N VAL A 262 5.08 -6.15 -19.06
CA VAL A 262 5.66 -4.82 -18.74
C VAL A 262 7.03 -4.65 -19.38
N ARG A 263 7.89 -5.67 -19.35
CA ARG A 263 9.24 -5.61 -19.93
C ARG A 263 9.22 -5.49 -21.45
N ALA A 264 8.21 -6.04 -22.12
CA ALA A 264 8.02 -5.92 -23.57
C ALA A 264 7.60 -4.50 -24.00
N HIS A 265 7.15 -3.65 -23.07
CA HIS A 265 6.76 -2.29 -23.40
C HIS A 265 8.00 -1.43 -23.67
N SER A 266 8.16 -0.94 -24.90
CA SER A 266 9.38 -0.26 -25.38
C SER A 266 9.83 0.92 -24.51
N ALA A 267 8.88 1.66 -23.94
CA ALA A 267 9.14 2.82 -23.07
C ALA A 267 9.18 2.48 -21.55
N ALA A 268 9.19 1.21 -21.15
CA ALA A 268 9.01 0.82 -19.74
C ALA A 268 10.03 1.47 -18.80
N ALA A 269 11.32 1.46 -19.17
CA ALA A 269 12.38 2.04 -18.35
C ALA A 269 12.16 3.55 -18.14
N ALA A 270 11.94 4.30 -19.21
CA ALA A 270 11.74 5.75 -19.16
C ALA A 270 10.47 6.14 -18.39
N VAL A 271 9.34 5.47 -18.65
CA VAL A 271 8.06 5.75 -17.98
C VAL A 271 8.15 5.48 -16.48
N LEU A 272 8.74 4.34 -16.08
CA LEU A 272 8.90 4.00 -14.68
C LEU A 272 9.91 4.92 -13.99
N ALA A 273 11.01 5.29 -14.64
CA ALA A 273 11.99 6.22 -14.09
C ALA A 273 11.36 7.59 -13.82
N GLY A 274 10.62 8.13 -14.80
CA GLY A 274 9.87 9.38 -14.61
C GLY A 274 8.82 9.28 -13.49
N ALA A 275 8.14 8.14 -13.36
CA ALA A 275 7.21 7.91 -12.25
C ALA A 275 7.91 7.85 -10.88
N VAL A 276 9.07 7.17 -10.81
CA VAL A 276 9.88 7.11 -9.58
C VAL A 276 10.36 8.50 -9.18
N GLU A 277 10.77 9.34 -10.14
CA GLU A 277 11.27 10.69 -9.87
C GLU A 277 10.15 11.65 -9.45
N GLY A 278 9.03 11.67 -10.18
CA GLY A 278 7.98 12.67 -9.99
C GLY A 278 6.86 12.33 -9.00
N MET A 279 6.72 11.07 -8.58
CA MET A 279 5.70 10.68 -7.59
C MET A 279 6.21 10.74 -6.15
N ALA A 280 5.31 10.84 -5.17
CA ALA A 280 5.63 10.68 -3.75
C ALA A 280 4.91 9.47 -3.14
N GLY A 281 5.31 9.07 -1.93
CA GLY A 281 4.58 8.08 -1.13
C GLY A 281 4.33 6.75 -1.84
N ARG A 282 3.06 6.35 -1.92
CA ARG A 282 2.65 5.04 -2.47
C ARG A 282 2.90 4.91 -3.98
N GLY A 283 2.73 5.98 -4.76
CA GLY A 283 2.99 5.93 -6.21
C GLY A 283 4.45 5.59 -6.51
N ARG A 284 5.38 6.28 -5.83
CA ARG A 284 6.82 6.02 -5.92
C ARG A 284 7.16 4.59 -5.47
N GLU A 285 6.57 4.12 -4.37
CA GLU A 285 6.76 2.77 -3.88
C GLU A 285 6.30 1.69 -4.88
N CYS A 286 5.15 1.89 -5.53
CA CYS A 286 4.64 0.98 -6.54
C CYS A 286 5.54 0.96 -7.77
N ALA A 287 6.00 2.13 -8.24
CA ALA A 287 6.92 2.23 -9.36
C ALA A 287 8.26 1.51 -9.09
N ILE A 288 8.85 1.68 -7.91
CA ILE A 288 10.04 0.92 -7.48
C ILE A 288 9.73 -0.58 -7.42
N GLY A 289 8.53 -0.97 -6.96
CA GLY A 289 8.08 -2.36 -6.96
C GLY A 289 8.01 -2.99 -8.34
N VAL A 290 7.45 -2.27 -9.32
CA VAL A 290 7.38 -2.71 -10.72
C VAL A 290 8.80 -2.84 -11.29
N MET A 291 9.67 -1.84 -11.09
CA MET A 291 11.08 -1.92 -11.51
C MET A 291 11.79 -3.13 -10.89
N ALA A 292 11.58 -3.40 -9.61
CA ALA A 292 12.18 -4.55 -8.93
C ALA A 292 11.70 -5.87 -9.55
N ALA A 293 10.42 -5.98 -9.92
CA ALA A 293 9.89 -7.17 -10.55
C ALA A 293 10.46 -7.40 -11.96
N ILE A 294 10.73 -6.33 -12.73
CA ILE A 294 11.20 -6.45 -14.12
C ILE A 294 12.74 -6.42 -14.27
N TYR A 295 13.49 -5.91 -13.29
CA TYR A 295 14.96 -5.81 -13.37
C TYR A 295 15.70 -6.53 -12.24
N GLY A 296 15.04 -6.91 -11.15
CA GLY A 296 15.69 -7.52 -9.98
C GLY A 296 15.98 -9.03 -10.09
N GLY A 297 15.56 -9.70 -11.17
CA GLY A 297 15.77 -11.14 -11.35
C GLY A 297 17.04 -11.48 -12.13
N ALA A 298 17.85 -12.40 -11.60
CA ALA A 298 19.10 -12.88 -12.23
C ALA A 298 18.88 -13.62 -13.56
N ALA A 299 17.68 -14.18 -13.78
CA ALA A 299 17.33 -14.96 -14.97
C ALA A 299 16.79 -14.12 -16.14
N VAL A 300 16.76 -12.80 -16.01
CA VAL A 300 16.14 -11.90 -17.00
C VAL A 300 17.20 -11.49 -18.03
N ALA A 301 17.08 -11.99 -19.26
CA ALA A 301 18.00 -11.78 -20.38
C ALA A 301 18.02 -10.35 -20.97
N GLY A 302 17.65 -9.32 -20.20
CA GLY A 302 17.69 -7.92 -20.62
C GLY A 302 18.46 -7.09 -19.61
N GLU A 303 19.47 -6.35 -20.09
CA GLU A 303 20.21 -5.38 -19.29
C GLU A 303 19.28 -4.25 -18.82
N ALA A 304 19.55 -3.68 -17.65
CA ALA A 304 18.68 -2.69 -17.03
C ALA A 304 19.23 -1.38 -17.55
N PRO A 305 18.40 -0.55 -18.18
CA PRO A 305 18.89 0.74 -18.62
C PRO A 305 19.45 1.53 -17.41
N PRO A 306 20.56 2.27 -17.58
CA PRO A 306 21.24 2.95 -16.48
C PRO A 306 20.35 3.96 -15.75
N GLU A 307 19.33 4.51 -16.42
CA GLU A 307 18.32 5.36 -15.80
C GLU A 307 17.54 4.68 -14.67
N VAL A 308 17.38 3.35 -14.70
CA VAL A 308 16.68 2.60 -13.63
C VAL A 308 17.45 2.72 -12.33
N GLY A 309 18.76 2.49 -12.36
CA GLY A 309 19.63 2.62 -11.18
C GLY A 309 19.65 4.05 -10.66
N ARG A 310 19.83 5.04 -11.57
CA ARG A 310 19.86 6.47 -11.20
C ARG A 310 18.56 6.93 -10.55
N ALA A 311 17.40 6.59 -11.14
CA ALA A 311 16.10 6.98 -10.61
C ALA A 311 15.86 6.41 -9.21
N VAL A 312 16.24 5.15 -8.98
CA VAL A 312 16.08 4.49 -7.67
C VAL A 312 17.02 5.09 -6.62
N VAL A 313 18.29 5.37 -6.98
CA VAL A 313 19.23 6.07 -6.07
C VAL A 313 18.71 7.45 -5.69
N ALA A 314 18.26 8.24 -6.66
CA ALA A 314 17.67 9.55 -6.41
C ALA A 314 16.43 9.45 -5.51
N ALA A 315 15.55 8.48 -5.77
CA ALA A 315 14.36 8.24 -4.95
C ALA A 315 14.68 7.82 -3.51
N MET A 316 15.79 7.12 -3.28
CA MET A 316 16.22 6.72 -1.94
C MET A 316 16.77 7.88 -1.10
N GLN A 317 17.26 8.95 -1.76
CA GLN A 317 17.72 10.17 -1.11
C GLN A 317 16.55 11.12 -0.78
N GLY A 318 15.39 10.94 -1.41
CA GLY A 318 14.17 11.72 -1.19
C GLY A 318 13.13 11.06 -0.28
N GLU A 319 11.91 11.60 -0.32
CA GLU A 319 10.77 11.07 0.43
C GLU A 319 10.23 9.77 -0.17
N CYS A 320 10.78 8.65 0.28
CA CYS A 320 10.30 7.31 -0.04
C CYS A 320 9.74 6.62 1.21
N SER A 321 8.76 5.72 1.05
CA SER A 321 8.26 4.93 2.18
C SER A 321 9.31 3.92 2.65
N ALA A 322 9.16 3.39 3.86
CA ALA A 322 10.06 2.33 4.35
C ALA A 322 9.99 1.06 3.47
N ARG A 323 8.80 0.71 2.94
CA ARG A 323 8.63 -0.41 2.01
C ARG A 323 9.29 -0.13 0.66
N GLY A 324 9.14 1.08 0.14
CA GLY A 324 9.80 1.53 -1.09
C GLY A 324 11.32 1.49 -0.98
N ARG A 325 11.89 1.99 0.13
CA ARG A 325 13.34 1.92 0.38
C ARG A 325 13.86 0.48 0.42
N ARG A 326 13.14 -0.45 1.06
CA ARG A 326 13.53 -1.88 1.09
C ARG A 326 13.58 -2.48 -0.31
N LYS A 327 12.54 -2.27 -1.12
CA LYS A 327 12.50 -2.75 -2.50
C LYS A 327 13.59 -2.11 -3.36
N GLY A 328 13.80 -0.81 -3.21
CA GLY A 328 14.86 -0.07 -3.92
C GLY A 328 16.25 -0.61 -3.58
N ALA A 329 16.54 -0.83 -2.29
CA ALA A 329 17.82 -1.40 -1.87
C ALA A 329 18.04 -2.83 -2.40
N GLN A 330 16.99 -3.67 -2.45
CA GLN A 330 17.07 -5.00 -3.04
C GLN A 330 17.34 -4.93 -4.55
N LEU A 331 16.67 -4.03 -5.26
CA LEU A 331 16.91 -3.81 -6.69
C LEU A 331 18.33 -3.31 -6.95
N LEU A 332 18.81 -2.29 -6.23
CA LEU A 332 20.17 -1.78 -6.40
C LEU A 332 21.23 -2.85 -6.13
N ARG A 333 21.01 -3.70 -5.12
CA ARG A 333 21.89 -4.85 -4.86
C ARG A 333 21.91 -5.83 -6.03
N ALA A 334 20.74 -6.21 -6.55
CA ALA A 334 20.66 -7.11 -7.69
C ALA A 334 21.34 -6.51 -8.94
N LEU A 335 21.20 -5.20 -9.17
CA LEU A 335 21.89 -4.50 -10.26
C LEU A 335 23.42 -4.47 -10.04
N GLN A 336 23.89 -4.26 -8.81
CA GLN A 336 25.33 -4.30 -8.48
C GLN A 336 25.92 -5.70 -8.69
N GLU A 337 25.25 -6.74 -8.18
CA GLU A 337 25.67 -8.13 -8.30
C GLU A 337 25.74 -8.60 -9.77
N SER A 338 24.96 -7.97 -10.65
CA SER A 338 24.96 -8.25 -12.09
C SER A 338 25.83 -7.30 -12.92
N GLY A 339 26.59 -6.38 -12.28
CA GLY A 339 27.44 -5.41 -12.98
C GLY A 339 26.68 -4.32 -13.74
N ARG A 340 25.39 -4.13 -13.45
CA ARG A 340 24.44 -3.24 -14.15
C ARG A 340 24.23 -1.91 -13.44
N LEU A 341 25.06 -1.59 -12.46
CA LEU A 341 24.99 -0.34 -11.72
C LEU A 341 26.29 0.45 -11.94
N ASP A 342 26.31 1.29 -12.98
CA ASP A 342 27.38 2.26 -13.20
C ASP A 342 27.22 3.44 -12.23
N LEU A 343 27.59 3.22 -10.97
CA LEU A 343 27.94 4.33 -10.11
C LEU A 343 29.35 4.79 -10.50
N PRO A 344 29.61 6.10 -10.60
CA PRO A 344 30.98 6.58 -10.72
C PRO A 344 31.72 6.11 -9.47
N THR A 345 32.53 5.07 -9.61
CA THR A 345 33.52 4.71 -8.60
C THR A 345 34.47 5.89 -8.53
N ASP A 346 34.53 6.51 -7.36
CA ASP A 346 35.52 7.52 -7.02
C ASP A 346 36.90 6.83 -6.95
N THR A 347 37.44 6.48 -8.11
CA THR A 347 38.81 6.00 -8.30
C THR A 347 39.61 7.12 -8.94
N ALA A 348 39.80 8.19 -8.18
CA ALA A 348 40.85 9.18 -8.41
C ALA A 348 41.46 9.66 -7.08
N ILE A 349 41.78 8.73 -6.19
CA ILE A 349 42.83 8.96 -5.18
C ILE A 349 43.94 7.96 -5.44
N GLY A 350 44.70 8.27 -6.50
CA GLY A 350 46.06 7.78 -6.61
C GLY A 350 46.94 8.52 -5.61
N ARG A 351 47.44 7.79 -4.62
CA ARG A 351 48.71 8.02 -3.92
C ARG A 351 49.12 6.73 -3.20
N PRO A 352 50.40 6.47 -2.96
CA PRO A 352 51.54 7.41 -2.95
C PRO A 352 52.28 7.56 -4.28
#